data_AF-A0A0J7L6R9-F1
#
_entry.id   AF-A0A0J7L6R9-F1
#
_cell.length_a   1.000
_cell.length_b   1.000
_cell.length_c   1.000
_cell.angle_alpha   90.00
_cell.angle_beta   90.00
_cell.angle_gamma   90.00
#
_symmetry.space_group_name_H-M   'P 1'
#
loop_
_entity.id
_entity.type
_entity.pdbx_description
1 polymer ?
#
loop_
_entity_poly.entity_id
_entity_poly.type
_entity_poly.pdbx_seq_one_letter_code
_entity_poly.pdbx_strand_id
1 'polypeptide(L)'
;MEKLFRATSGKLDELIRLDVSYGSWLRKETLLLNDEIRRSFDALERTIAPNAKRITYMLKNLRSDVSTCVERAQRNLVACRRHNVPSNLADCVKKQLDEATKMLDQMNEEVRHKLEEITKFRETVMKAHEMTTQEVIEVNRKKAAELVKYLERCIIQLKRSSK
;
A
#
# COMPACT_ATOMS: atom_id res chain seq x y z
N MET A 1 -9.98 -20.52 -0.67
CA MET A 1 -11.27 -20.16 -0.03
C MET A 1 -12.41 -21.09 -0.42
N GLU A 2 -12.58 -21.45 -1.69
CA GLU A 2 -13.70 -22.29 -2.15
C GLU A 2 -13.91 -23.62 -1.40
N LYS A 3 -12.83 -24.32 -1.04
CA LYS A 3 -12.93 -25.60 -0.29
C LYS A 3 -13.54 -25.41 1.10
N LEU A 4 -13.21 -24.31 1.76
CA LEU A 4 -13.77 -23.92 3.05
C LEU A 4 -15.24 -23.53 2.89
N PHE A 5 -15.55 -22.68 1.92
CA PHE A 5 -16.94 -22.25 1.65
C PHE A 5 -17.87 -23.44 1.36
N ARG A 6 -17.42 -24.40 0.55
CA ARG A 6 -18.15 -25.65 0.29
C ARG A 6 -18.37 -26.49 1.56
N ALA A 7 -17.34 -26.64 2.39
CA ALA A 7 -17.44 -27.39 3.64
C ALA A 7 -18.42 -26.73 4.63
N THR A 8 -18.37 -25.41 4.78
CA THR A 8 -19.28 -24.67 5.66
C THR A 8 -20.72 -24.73 5.15
N SER A 9 -20.95 -24.57 3.84
CA SER A 9 -22.29 -24.63 3.25
C SER A 9 -22.94 -25.99 3.45
N GLY A 10 -22.23 -27.09 3.17
CA GLY A 10 -22.77 -28.44 3.35
C GLY A 10 -23.15 -28.75 4.80
N LYS A 11 -22.33 -28.29 5.77
CA LYS A 11 -22.65 -28.44 7.20
C LYS A 11 -23.85 -27.58 7.62
N LEU A 12 -23.99 -26.37 7.08
CA LEU A 12 -25.16 -25.53 7.34
C LEU A 12 -26.44 -26.13 6.75
N ASP A 13 -26.39 -26.71 5.55
CA ASP A 13 -27.53 -27.42 4.97
C ASP A 13 -27.96 -28.62 5.83
N GLU A 14 -26.98 -29.36 6.37
CA GLU A 14 -27.24 -30.45 7.31
C GLU A 14 -27.88 -29.96 8.61
N LEU A 15 -27.40 -28.86 9.17
CA LEU A 15 -27.99 -28.25 10.37
C LEU A 15 -29.45 -27.83 10.14
N ILE A 16 -29.77 -27.22 8.99
CA ILE A 16 -31.14 -26.83 8.66
C ILE A 16 -32.06 -28.05 8.55
N ARG A 17 -31.56 -29.18 8.05
CA ARG A 17 -32.33 -30.43 8.00
C ARG A 17 -32.59 -31.02 9.39
N LEU A 18 -31.68 -30.81 10.34
CA LEU A 18 -31.82 -31.28 11.72
C LEU A 18 -32.70 -30.35 12.56
N ASP A 19 -32.52 -29.04 12.41
CA ASP A 19 -33.28 -27.98 13.08
C ASP A 19 -33.32 -26.73 12.18
N VAL A 20 -34.50 -26.45 11.62
CA VAL A 20 -34.68 -25.36 10.66
C VAL A 20 -34.38 -24.00 11.30
N SER A 21 -34.87 -23.76 12.51
CA SER A 21 -34.74 -22.47 13.20
C SER A 21 -33.28 -22.22 13.58
N TYR A 22 -32.64 -23.21 14.21
CA TYR A 22 -31.25 -23.11 14.64
C TYR A 22 -30.27 -23.05 13.45
N GLY A 23 -30.49 -23.90 12.44
CA GLY A 23 -29.67 -23.90 11.22
C GLY A 23 -29.78 -22.58 10.44
N SER A 24 -30.97 -21.99 10.36
CA SER A 24 -31.17 -20.68 9.71
C SER A 24 -30.48 -19.55 10.49
N TRP A 25 -30.54 -19.58 11.81
CA TRP A 25 -29.80 -18.63 12.66
C TRP A 25 -28.28 -18.75 12.45
N LEU A 26 -27.71 -19.96 12.49
CA LEU A 26 -26.28 -20.18 12.25
C LEU A 26 -25.81 -19.79 10.85
N ARG A 27 -26.67 -19.95 9.84
CA ARG A 27 -26.39 -19.48 8.48
C ARG A 27 -26.25 -17.96 8.46
N LYS A 28 -27.10 -17.22 9.18
CA LYS A 28 -27.00 -15.76 9.31
C LYS A 28 -25.71 -15.34 10.02
N GLU A 29 -25.35 -15.99 11.13
CA GLU A 29 -24.10 -15.72 11.84
C GLU A 29 -22.86 -16.00 10.96
N THR A 30 -22.89 -17.06 10.16
CA THR A 30 -21.82 -17.37 9.20
C THR A 30 -21.66 -16.27 8.14
N LEU A 31 -22.77 -15.68 7.67
CA LEU A 31 -22.72 -14.54 6.74
C LEU A 31 -22.08 -13.31 7.38
N LEU A 32 -22.38 -13.04 8.66
CA LEU A 32 -21.75 -11.94 9.40
C LEU A 32 -20.24 -12.12 9.53
N LEU A 33 -19.77 -13.35 9.79
CA LEU A 33 -18.34 -13.66 9.81
C LEU A 33 -17.69 -13.45 8.43
N ASN A 34 -18.35 -13.86 7.35
CA ASN A 34 -17.85 -13.63 5.99
C ASN A 34 -17.73 -12.12 5.69
N ASP A 35 -18.71 -11.32 6.13
CA ASP A 35 -18.67 -9.87 6.01
C ASP A 35 -17.53 -9.25 6.82
N GLU A 36 -17.28 -9.75 8.03
CA GLU A 36 -16.15 -9.32 8.86
C GLU A 36 -14.81 -9.64 8.19
N ILE A 37 -14.64 -10.85 7.67
CA ILE A 37 -13.45 -11.26 6.92
C ILE A 37 -13.25 -10.33 5.71
N ARG A 38 -14.30 -10.09 4.92
CA ARG A 38 -14.23 -9.16 3.78
C ARG A 38 -13.79 -7.76 4.22
N ARG A 39 -14.40 -7.19 5.25
CA ARG A 39 -14.05 -5.86 5.78
C ARG A 39 -12.59 -5.79 6.23
N SER A 40 -12.02 -6.88 6.77
CA SER A 40 -10.61 -6.90 7.17
C SER A 40 -9.66 -6.78 5.96
N PHE A 41 -9.98 -7.41 4.83
CA PHE A 41 -9.23 -7.25 3.58
C PHE A 41 -9.46 -5.88 2.94
N ASP A 42 -10.70 -5.38 2.94
CA ASP A 42 -10.99 -4.02 2.45
C ASP A 42 -10.19 -2.97 3.24
N ALA A 43 -10.06 -3.14 4.56
CA ALA A 43 -9.26 -2.25 5.40
C ALA A 43 -7.78 -2.30 5.01
N LEU A 44 -7.24 -3.49 4.76
CA LEU A 44 -5.86 -3.68 4.30
C LEU A 44 -5.61 -3.00 2.95
N GLU A 45 -6.49 -3.17 1.97
CA GLU A 45 -6.37 -2.52 0.65
C GLU A 45 -6.38 -0.98 0.76
N ARG A 46 -7.23 -0.43 1.64
CA ARG A 46 -7.31 1.02 1.86
C ARG A 46 -6.02 1.62 2.41
N THR A 47 -5.16 0.84 3.06
CA THR A 47 -3.87 1.34 3.56
C THR A 47 -2.84 1.58 2.45
N ILE A 48 -3.02 1.00 1.26
CA ILE A 48 -2.07 1.11 0.14
C ILE A 48 -2.12 2.51 -0.49
N ALA A 49 -3.33 3.01 -0.75
CA ALA A 49 -3.53 4.23 -1.52
C ALA A 49 -2.85 5.49 -0.91
N PRO A 50 -2.90 5.74 0.41
CA PRO A 50 -2.17 6.86 1.02
C PRO A 50 -0.66 6.78 0.81
N ASN A 51 -0.07 5.58 0.91
CA ASN A 51 1.36 5.39 0.75
C ASN A 51 1.81 5.62 -0.70
N ALA A 52 1.04 5.14 -1.67
CA ALA A 52 1.27 5.40 -3.09
C ALA A 52 1.19 6.91 -3.41
N LYS A 53 0.19 7.60 -2.83
CA LYS A 53 0.06 9.07 -2.95
C LYS A 53 1.28 9.79 -2.37
N ARG A 54 1.79 9.34 -1.22
CA ARG A 54 2.98 9.92 -0.58
C ARG A 54 4.24 9.76 -1.43
N ILE A 55 4.49 8.56 -1.98
CA ILE A 55 5.62 8.33 -2.90
C ILE A 55 5.51 9.24 -4.13
N THR A 56 4.30 9.33 -4.72
CA THR A 56 4.03 10.21 -5.86
C THR A 56 4.33 11.67 -5.54
N TYR A 57 3.93 12.13 -4.35
CA TYR A 57 4.20 13.48 -3.88
C TYR A 57 5.70 13.75 -3.72
N MET A 58 6.44 12.83 -3.10
CA MET A 58 7.91 12.95 -2.96
C MET A 58 8.61 13.04 -4.32
N LEU A 59 8.20 12.22 -5.29
CA LEU A 59 8.73 12.26 -6.67
C LEU A 59 8.41 13.58 -7.39
N LYS A 60 7.19 14.10 -7.20
CA LYS A 60 6.80 15.41 -7.78
C LYS A 60 7.63 16.55 -7.20
N ASN A 61 7.83 16.57 -5.89
CA ASN A 61 8.67 17.57 -5.23
C ASN A 61 10.11 17.49 -5.73
N LEU A 62 10.68 16.28 -5.79
CA LEU A 62 12.03 16.08 -6.31
C LEU A 62 12.18 16.61 -7.74
N ARG A 63 11.20 16.32 -8.62
CA ARG A 63 11.17 16.86 -9.99
C ARG A 63 11.10 18.39 -10.01
N SER A 64 10.30 18.98 -9.12
CA SER A 64 10.17 20.43 -8.99
C SER A 64 11.47 21.08 -8.54
N ASP A 65 12.16 20.48 -7.56
CA ASP A 65 13.46 20.94 -7.06
C ASP A 65 14.50 20.95 -8.18
N VAL A 66 14.61 19.84 -8.92
CA VAL A 66 15.52 19.72 -10.08
C VAL A 66 15.20 20.77 -11.14
N SER A 67 13.92 20.95 -11.50
CA SER A 67 13.50 21.93 -12.50
C SER A 67 13.87 23.34 -12.07
N THR A 68 13.63 23.69 -10.80
CA THR A 68 13.98 24.99 -10.22
C THR A 68 15.50 25.23 -10.26
N CYS A 69 16.30 24.21 -9.95
CA CYS A 69 17.76 24.29 -10.00
C CYS A 69 18.25 24.57 -11.43
N VAL A 70 17.76 23.81 -12.42
CA VAL A 70 18.09 24.00 -13.84
C VAL A 70 17.70 25.40 -14.32
N GLU A 71 16.50 25.87 -13.99
CA GLU A 71 16.04 27.23 -14.33
C GLU A 71 16.91 28.33 -13.69
N ARG A 72 17.39 28.13 -12.47
CA ARG A 72 18.31 29.08 -11.82
C ARG A 72 19.66 29.11 -12.54
N ALA A 73 20.22 27.94 -12.84
CA ALA A 73 21.47 27.83 -13.60
C ALA A 73 21.37 28.50 -14.99
N GLN A 74 20.25 28.31 -15.68
CA GLN A 74 19.99 28.96 -16.97
C GLN A 74 19.83 30.48 -16.84
N ARG A 75 19.06 30.96 -15.85
CA ARG A 75 18.88 32.40 -15.60
C ARG A 75 20.21 33.11 -15.33
N ASN A 76 21.10 32.47 -14.59
CA ASN A 76 22.44 32.95 -14.30
C ASN A 76 23.26 33.18 -15.58
N LEU A 77 23.23 32.24 -16.53
CA LEU A 77 23.89 32.40 -17.83
C LEU A 77 23.25 33.51 -18.67
N VAL A 78 21.92 33.58 -18.69
CA VAL A 78 21.18 34.62 -19.43
C VAL A 78 21.50 36.03 -18.90
N ALA A 79 21.73 36.17 -17.58
CA ALA A 79 22.08 37.45 -16.98
C ALA A 79 23.39 38.04 -17.52
N CYS A 80 24.31 37.23 -18.05
CA CYS A 80 25.55 37.71 -18.66
C CYS A 80 25.33 38.51 -19.95
N ARG A 81 24.17 38.37 -20.61
CA ARG A 81 23.82 39.12 -21.83
C ARG A 81 23.78 40.64 -21.64
N ARG A 82 23.76 41.12 -20.40
CA ARG A 82 23.84 42.55 -20.07
C ARG A 82 25.20 43.18 -20.39
N HIS A 83 26.24 42.38 -20.60
CA HIS A 83 27.59 42.87 -20.85
C HIS A 83 27.80 43.11 -22.35
N ASN A 84 27.99 44.39 -22.73
CA ASN A 84 28.20 44.80 -24.13
C ASN A 84 29.66 44.71 -24.58
N VAL A 85 30.60 44.48 -23.64
CA VAL A 85 32.03 44.34 -23.92
C VAL A 85 32.36 42.86 -24.00
N PRO A 86 32.98 42.37 -25.11
CA PRO A 86 33.25 40.95 -25.31
C PRO A 86 34.05 40.27 -24.19
N SER A 87 35.09 40.94 -23.65
CA SER A 87 35.88 40.41 -22.53
C SER A 87 35.04 40.24 -21.27
N ASN A 88 34.25 41.25 -20.90
CA ASN A 88 33.38 41.21 -19.73
C ASN A 88 32.28 40.13 -19.87
N LEU A 89 31.76 39.93 -21.09
CA LEU A 89 30.83 38.86 -21.38
C LEU A 89 31.48 37.49 -21.18
N ALA A 90 32.67 37.27 -21.73
CA ALA A 90 33.41 36.02 -21.61
C ALA A 90 33.73 35.69 -20.14
N ASP A 91 34.18 36.67 -19.37
CA ASP A 91 34.48 36.51 -17.94
C ASP A 91 33.21 36.19 -17.14
N CYS A 92 32.10 36.87 -17.42
CA CYS A 92 30.81 36.58 -16.79
C CYS A 92 30.35 35.15 -17.11
N VAL A 93 30.35 34.76 -18.38
CA VAL A 93 29.90 33.44 -18.83
C VAL A 93 30.73 32.35 -18.18
N LYS A 94 32.06 32.50 -18.15
CA LYS A 94 32.96 31.54 -17.50
C LYS A 94 32.60 31.36 -16.02
N LYS A 95 32.48 32.47 -15.28
CA LYS A 95 32.12 32.43 -13.85
C LYS A 95 30.74 31.78 -13.62
N GLN A 96 29.74 32.16 -14.41
CA GLN A 96 28.38 31.63 -14.26
C GLN A 96 28.28 30.15 -14.68
N LEU A 97 29.09 29.69 -15.63
CA LEU A 97 29.17 28.29 -16.01
C LEU A 97 29.79 27.43 -14.89
N ASP A 98 30.86 27.92 -14.25
CA ASP A 98 31.47 27.25 -13.09
C ASP A 98 30.47 27.15 -11.92
N GLU A 99 29.71 28.23 -11.67
CA GLU A 99 28.65 28.24 -10.65
C GLU A 99 27.49 27.30 -11.01
N ALA A 100 27.04 27.30 -12.27
CA ALA A 100 26.00 26.39 -12.78
C ALA A 100 26.40 24.92 -12.61
N THR A 101 27.65 24.59 -12.94
CA THR A 101 28.19 23.24 -12.78
C THR A 101 28.13 22.80 -11.32
N LYS A 102 28.62 23.64 -10.39
CA LYS A 102 28.56 23.34 -8.95
C LYS A 102 27.13 23.16 -8.44
N MET A 103 26.19 23.99 -8.89
CA MET A 103 24.78 23.86 -8.51
C MET A 103 24.18 22.53 -9.01
N LEU A 104 24.48 22.13 -10.23
CA LEU A 104 23.99 20.87 -10.81
C LEU A 104 24.62 19.65 -10.13
N ASP A 105 25.91 19.70 -9.81
CA ASP A 105 26.60 18.62 -9.09
C ASP A 105 25.99 18.43 -7.69
N GLN A 106 25.76 19.52 -6.97
CA GLN A 106 25.08 19.49 -5.66
C GLN A 106 23.66 18.92 -5.78
N MET A 107 22.88 19.39 -6.75
CA MET A 107 21.52 18.90 -6.99
C MET A 107 21.53 17.41 -7.36
N ASN A 108 22.53 16.94 -8.10
CA ASN A 108 22.65 15.53 -8.46
C ASN A 108 22.87 14.64 -7.23
N GLU A 109 23.73 15.07 -6.30
CA GLU A 109 23.92 14.36 -5.03
C GLU A 109 22.67 14.39 -4.15
N GLU A 110 21.98 15.54 -4.08
CA GLU A 110 20.69 15.63 -3.37
C GLU A 110 19.62 14.72 -3.99
N VAL A 111 19.56 14.64 -5.33
CA VAL A 111 18.65 13.75 -6.05
C VAL A 111 18.93 12.30 -5.68
N ARG A 112 20.19 11.90 -5.70
CA ARG A 112 20.61 10.55 -5.33
C ARG A 112 20.15 10.22 -3.91
N HIS A 113 20.41 11.12 -2.96
CA HIS A 113 20.00 10.92 -1.57
C HIS A 113 18.47 10.82 -1.41
N LYS A 114 17.71 11.75 -2.00
CA LYS A 114 16.23 11.75 -1.93
C LYS A 114 15.63 10.51 -2.60
N LEU A 115 16.21 10.02 -3.70
CA LEU A 115 15.78 8.76 -4.33
C LEU A 115 16.03 7.55 -3.45
N GLU A 116 17.15 7.49 -2.75
CA GLU A 116 17.42 6.45 -1.75
C GLU A 116 16.40 6.48 -0.61
N GLU A 117 16.04 7.67 -0.11
CA GLU A 117 14.99 7.81 0.92
C GLU A 117 13.62 7.34 0.42
N ILE A 118 13.23 7.74 -0.80
CA ILE A 118 11.98 7.27 -1.43
C ILE A 118 11.97 5.75 -1.56
N THR A 119 13.11 5.17 -1.96
CA THR A 119 13.25 3.71 -2.11
C THR A 119 13.13 3.00 -0.76
N LYS A 120 13.84 3.47 0.27
CA LYS A 120 13.74 2.93 1.64
C LYS A 120 12.32 3.03 2.19
N PHE A 121 11.64 4.15 1.95
CA PHE A 121 10.24 4.33 2.35
C PHE A 121 9.34 3.32 1.65
N ARG A 122 9.47 3.17 0.32
CA ARG A 122 8.71 2.19 -0.47
C ARG A 122 8.92 0.77 0.08
N GLU A 123 10.16 0.36 0.29
CA GLU A 123 10.48 -0.97 0.81
C GLU A 123 9.89 -1.20 2.21
N THR A 124 9.99 -0.20 3.09
CA THR A 124 9.42 -0.28 4.44
C THR A 124 7.91 -0.47 4.40
N VAL A 125 7.22 0.30 3.55
CA VAL A 125 5.77 0.16 3.35
C VAL A 125 5.42 -1.22 2.80
N MET A 126 6.17 -1.71 1.80
CA MET A 126 5.92 -3.03 1.22
C MET A 126 6.07 -4.15 2.24
N LYS A 127 7.15 -4.13 3.04
CA LYS A 127 7.38 -5.12 4.11
C LYS A 127 6.28 -5.08 5.16
N ALA A 128 5.91 -3.88 5.62
CA ALA A 128 4.83 -3.72 6.59
C ALA A 128 3.51 -4.27 6.03
N HIS A 129 3.19 -3.97 4.77
CA HIS A 129 1.98 -4.45 4.12
C HIS A 129 1.97 -5.97 3.97
N GLU A 130 3.10 -6.58 3.58
CA GLU A 130 3.25 -8.04 3.48
C GLU A 130 3.01 -8.72 4.83
N MET A 131 3.65 -8.23 5.89
CA MET A 131 3.46 -8.74 7.25
C MET A 131 1.99 -8.66 7.69
N THR A 132 1.36 -7.49 7.57
CA THR A 132 -0.04 -7.31 7.96
C THR A 132 -0.98 -8.15 7.10
N THR A 133 -0.69 -8.31 5.81
CA THR A 133 -1.46 -9.19 4.92
C THR A 133 -1.43 -10.63 5.43
N GLN A 134 -0.24 -11.12 5.79
CA GLN A 134 -0.06 -12.48 6.28
C GLN A 134 -0.78 -12.70 7.61
N GLU A 135 -0.71 -11.74 8.54
CA GLU A 135 -1.44 -11.77 9.81
C GLU A 135 -2.96 -11.83 9.60
N VAL A 136 -3.50 -10.97 8.73
CA VAL A 136 -4.94 -10.94 8.41
C VAL A 136 -5.38 -12.28 7.79
N ILE A 137 -4.60 -12.83 6.87
CA ILE A 137 -4.85 -14.15 6.28
C ILE A 137 -4.88 -15.23 7.37
N GLU A 138 -3.90 -15.24 8.27
CA GLU A 138 -3.79 -16.25 9.32
C GLU A 138 -4.96 -16.17 10.30
N VAL A 139 -5.29 -14.97 10.79
CA VAL A 139 -6.42 -14.74 11.70
C VAL A 139 -7.73 -15.21 11.06
N ASN A 140 -7.99 -14.81 9.81
CA ASN A 140 -9.22 -15.18 9.13
C ASN A 140 -9.28 -16.68 8.82
N ARG A 141 -8.14 -17.31 8.51
CA ARG A 141 -8.06 -18.76 8.35
C ARG A 141 -8.37 -19.51 9.64
N LYS A 142 -7.88 -19.03 10.79
CA LYS A 142 -8.20 -19.59 12.12
C LYS A 142 -9.70 -19.48 12.41
N LYS A 143 -10.29 -18.28 12.25
CA LYS A 143 -11.74 -18.05 12.41
C LYS A 143 -12.58 -19.01 11.55
N ALA A 144 -12.22 -19.16 10.28
CA ALA A 144 -12.93 -20.04 9.37
C ALA A 144 -12.81 -21.53 9.77
N ALA A 145 -11.64 -21.97 10.23
CA ALA A 145 -11.43 -23.34 10.71
C ALA A 145 -12.20 -23.62 12.02
N GLU A 146 -12.25 -22.66 12.93
CA GLU A 146 -13.02 -22.75 14.18
C GLU A 146 -14.52 -22.85 13.91
N LEU A 147 -15.04 -22.08 12.95
CA LEU A 147 -16.43 -22.18 12.52
C LEU A 147 -16.75 -23.60 12.02
N VAL A 148 -15.93 -24.17 11.13
CA VAL A 148 -16.16 -25.53 10.61
C VAL A 148 -16.22 -26.57 11.74
N LYS A 149 -15.30 -26.49 12.71
CA LYS A 149 -15.29 -27.36 13.89
C LYS A 149 -16.52 -27.15 14.77
N TYR A 150 -16.96 -25.91 14.93
CA TYR A 150 -18.16 -25.59 15.71
C TYR A 150 -19.42 -26.17 15.06
N LEU A 151 -19.62 -25.97 13.75
CA LEU A 151 -20.76 -26.53 13.02
C LEU A 151 -20.80 -28.06 13.11
N GLU A 152 -19.65 -28.71 13.03
CA GLU A 152 -19.54 -30.17 13.20
C GLU A 152 -19.99 -30.64 14.59
N ARG A 153 -19.58 -29.94 15.66
CA ARG A 153 -20.03 -30.24 17.02
C ARG A 153 -21.54 -30.06 17.16
N CYS A 154 -22.09 -28.99 16.60
CA CYS A 154 -23.54 -28.75 16.60
C CYS A 154 -24.31 -29.89 15.93
N ILE A 155 -23.87 -30.34 14.75
CA ILE A 155 -24.48 -31.48 14.03
C ILE A 155 -24.45 -32.75 14.89
N ILE A 156 -23.29 -33.07 15.49
CA ILE A 156 -23.13 -34.27 16.33
C ILE A 156 -24.08 -34.22 17.53
N GLN A 157 -24.21 -33.06 18.17
CA GLN A 157 -25.10 -32.88 19.32
C GLN A 157 -26.58 -33.04 18.93
N LEU A 158 -27.03 -32.36 17.88
CA LEU A 158 -28.42 -32.45 17.42
C LEU A 158 -28.81 -33.88 17.01
N LYS A 159 -27.91 -34.62 16.36
CA LYS A 159 -28.13 -36.05 16.02
C LYS A 159 -28.22 -36.96 17.24
N ARG A 160 -27.58 -36.60 18.37
CA ARG A 160 -27.67 -37.36 19.62
C ARG A 160 -28.94 -37.04 20.40
N SER A 161 -29.39 -35.79 20.36
CA SER A 161 -30.62 -35.34 21.03
C SER A 161 -31.91 -35.76 20.31
N SER A 162 -31.82 -36.18 19.04
CA SER A 162 -32.92 -36.70 18.23
C SER A 162 -33.06 -38.23 18.26
N LYS A 163 -32.20 -38.92 19.04
CA LYS A 163 -32.30 -40.34 19.39
C LYS A 163 -32.90 -40.50 20.78
#